data_AF-A0AB38FKM3-F1
#
_entry.id   AF-A0AB38FKM3-F1
#
_cell.length_a   1.000
_cell.length_b   1.000
_cell.length_c   1.000
_cell.angle_alpha   90.00
_cell.angle_beta   90.00
_cell.angle_gamma   90.00
#
_symmetry.space_group_name_H-M   'P 1'
#
loop_
_entity.id
_entity.type
_entity.pdbx_description
1 polymer ?
#
loop_
_entity_poly.entity_id
_entity_poly.type
_entity_poly.pdbx_seq_one_letter_code
_entity_poly.pdbx_strand_id
1 'polypeptide(L)' 'MKHDRTGERVDDAPAPKVPHHPDCRSGWLGEDLDGRPVPCLQCRPHLARTADINDCSKR' A
#
# COMPACT_ATOMS: atom_id res chain seq x y z
N MET A 1 3.16 11.39 24.22
CA MET A 1 2.06 11.29 23.23
C MET A 1 2.39 12.27 22.12
N LYS A 2 2.43 11.84 20.86
CA LYS A 2 2.74 12.73 19.73
C LYS A 2 1.43 13.37 19.26
N HIS A 3 1.50 14.67 18.97
CA HIS A 3 0.39 15.42 18.39
C HIS A 3 0.82 15.90 17.00
N ASP A 4 -0.09 15.89 16.05
CA ASP A 4 0.13 16.46 14.72
C ASP A 4 0.05 18.00 14.78
N ARG A 5 0.33 18.67 13.65
CA ARG A 5 0.42 20.14 13.57
C ARG A 5 -0.88 20.87 13.95
N THR A 6 -1.99 20.16 13.95
CA THR A 6 -3.34 20.61 14.33
C THR A 6 -3.67 20.37 15.80
N GLY A 7 -2.80 19.68 16.54
CA GLY A 7 -3.00 19.36 17.95
C GLY A 7 -3.81 18.07 18.21
N GLU A 8 -4.24 17.37 17.14
CA GLU A 8 -4.88 16.07 17.31
C GLU A 8 -3.86 15.05 17.82
N ARG A 9 -4.34 14.09 18.60
CA ARG A 9 -3.49 13.04 19.16
C ARG A 9 -3.25 12.00 18.08
N VAL A 10 -2.02 11.91 17.58
CA VAL A 10 -1.59 10.84 16.69
C VAL A 10 -1.51 9.57 17.52
N ASP A 11 -2.46 8.68 17.33
CA ASP A 11 -2.37 7.31 17.81
C ASP A 11 -1.33 6.57 16.95
N ASP A 12 -0.09 6.49 17.44
CA ASP A 12 0.98 5.65 16.89
C ASP A 12 0.69 4.16 17.21
N ALA A 13 -0.56 3.72 17.10
CA ALA A 13 -0.84 2.30 17.18
C ALA A 13 -0.24 1.67 15.94
N PRO A 14 0.69 0.71 16.09
CA PRO A 14 1.11 -0.09 14.96
C PRO A 14 -0.15 -0.78 14.43
N ALA A 15 -0.56 -0.42 13.22
CA ALA A 15 -1.66 -1.09 12.55
C ALA A 15 -1.45 -2.61 12.66
N PRO A 16 -2.50 -3.39 12.95
CA PRO A 16 -2.37 -4.82 13.20
C PRO A 16 -1.57 -5.43 12.04
N LYS A 17 -0.42 -6.03 12.36
CA LYS A 17 0.43 -6.75 11.42
C LYS A 17 -0.29 -8.01 11.01
N VAL A 18 -1.31 -7.88 10.16
CA VAL A 18 -1.85 -9.00 9.42
C VAL A 18 -0.67 -9.69 8.72
N PRO A 19 -0.57 -11.02 8.75
CA PRO A 19 0.51 -11.72 8.09
C PRO A 19 0.45 -11.44 6.59
N HIS A 20 1.55 -10.92 6.04
CA HIS A 20 1.67 -10.68 4.61
C HIS A 20 1.57 -12.00 3.84
N HIS A 21 1.14 -11.93 2.57
CA HIS A 21 1.22 -13.08 1.67
C HIS A 21 2.66 -13.64 1.69
N PRO A 22 2.88 -14.97 1.67
CA PRO A 22 4.21 -15.57 1.75
C PRO A 22 5.16 -15.09 0.63
N ASP A 23 4.61 -14.78 -0.54
CA ASP A 23 5.37 -14.25 -1.69
C ASP A 23 5.60 -12.72 -1.63
N CYS A 24 5.17 -12.06 -0.56
CA CYS A 24 5.41 -10.63 -0.41
C CYS A 24 6.90 -10.35 -0.17
N ARG A 25 7.53 -9.70 -1.16
CA ARG A 25 8.90 -9.19 -1.08
C ARG A 25 8.84 -7.67 -1.08
N SER A 26 9.08 -7.06 0.08
CA SER A 26 9.15 -5.60 0.24
C SER A 26 7.90 -4.84 -0.27
N GLY A 27 6.72 -5.42 -0.09
CA GLY A 27 5.45 -4.81 -0.51
C GLY A 27 5.03 -5.08 -1.95
N TRP A 28 5.64 -6.08 -2.60
CA TRP A 28 5.29 -6.56 -3.94
C TRP A 28 5.10 -8.08 -3.93
N LEU A 29 4.17 -8.58 -4.73
CA LEU A 29 3.83 -10.01 -4.86
C LEU A 29 4.43 -10.65 -6.12
N GLY A 30 5.26 -9.91 -6.86
CA GLY A 30 5.78 -10.32 -8.17
C GLY A 30 5.15 -9.50 -9.28
N GLU A 31 4.95 -10.13 -10.43
CA GLU A 31 4.42 -9.54 -11.66
C GLU A 31 3.14 -10.27 -12.10
N ASP A 32 2.20 -9.54 -12.68
CA ASP A 32 0.99 -10.08 -13.30
C ASP A 32 1.30 -10.67 -14.69
N LEU A 33 0.31 -11.26 -15.36
CA LEU A 33 0.46 -11.87 -16.69
C LEU A 33 0.92 -10.87 -17.76
N ASP A 34 0.61 -9.59 -17.57
CA ASP A 34 1.07 -8.48 -18.42
C ASP A 34 2.48 -7.96 -18.05
N GLY A 35 3.21 -8.62 -17.13
CA GLY A 35 4.51 -8.16 -16.64
C GLY A 35 4.43 -6.90 -15.77
N ARG A 36 3.26 -6.61 -15.19
CA ARG A 36 3.06 -5.45 -14.32
C ARG A 36 3.31 -5.83 -12.86
N PRO A 37 4.07 -5.04 -12.09
CA PRO A 37 4.38 -5.41 -10.71
C PRO A 37 3.10 -5.37 -9.84
N VAL A 38 2.79 -6.47 -9.19
CA VAL A 38 1.60 -6.64 -8.35
C VAL A 38 1.90 -6.10 -6.94
N PRO A 39 1.21 -5.05 -6.49
CA PRO A 39 1.43 -4.52 -5.16
C PRO A 39 0.82 -5.42 -4.09
N CYS A 40 1.54 -5.62 -2.98
CA CYS A 40 0.93 -6.18 -1.78
C CYS A 40 0.05 -5.11 -1.13
N LEU A 41 -1.27 -5.25 -1.24
CA LEU A 41 -2.23 -4.27 -0.71
C LEU A 41 -2.18 -4.15 0.82
N GLN A 42 -1.53 -5.09 1.51
CA GLN A 42 -1.31 -5.01 2.94
C GLN A 42 -0.12 -4.11 3.31
N CYS A 43 0.95 -4.12 2.50
CA CYS A 43 2.08 -3.19 2.66
C CYS A 43 1.79 -1.83 2.04
N ARG A 44 1.01 -1.80 0.95
CA ARG A 44 0.77 -0.61 0.12
C ARG A 44 -0.73 -0.45 -0.16
N PRO A 45 -1.56 -0.25 0.89
CA PRO A 45 -3.02 -0.15 0.75
C PRO A 45 -3.45 1.03 -0.12
N HIS A 46 -2.64 2.09 -0.21
CA HIS A 46 -2.87 3.22 -1.09
C HIS A 46 -2.86 2.84 -2.58
N LEU A 47 -2.25 1.71 -2.96
CA LEU A 47 -2.27 1.22 -4.33
C LEU A 47 -3.52 0.39 -4.69
N ALA A 48 -4.34 0.01 -3.71
CA ALA A 48 -5.62 -0.64 -3.97
C ALA A 48 -6.54 0.30 -4.79
N ARG A 49 -6.42 1.62 -4.58
CA ARG A 49 -7.23 2.65 -5.24
C ARG A 49 -6.73 3.01 -6.64
N THR A 50 -5.48 2.68 -6.98
CA THR A 50 -4.89 3.04 -8.28
C THR A 50 -5.21 2.06 -9.40
N ALA A 51 -5.75 0.87 -9.10
CA ALA A 51 -6.26 -0.02 -10.14
C ALA A 51 -7.43 0.61 -10.92
N ASP A 52 -8.14 1.57 -10.33
CA ASP A 52 -9.29 2.26 -10.93
C ASP A 52 -8.88 3.49 -11.77
N ILE A 53 -7.66 4.03 -11.57
CA ILE A 53 -7.24 5.34 -12.10
C ILE A 53 -5.82 5.28 -12.69
N ASN A 54 -5.50 4.25 -13.47
CA ASN A 54 -4.24 4.25 -14.22
C ASN A 54 -4.38 5.06 -15.53
N ASP A 55 -4.49 6.39 -15.40
CA ASP A 55 -4.59 7.36 -16.51
C ASP A 55 -3.25 7.62 -17.24
N CYS A 56 -2.20 6.81 -17.04
CA CYS A 56 -0.89 7.01 -17.69
C CYS A 56 -0.85 6.66 -19.21
N SER A 57 -1.99 6.47 -19.88
CA SER A 57 -2.05 6.03 -21.29
C SER A 57 -2.31 7.14 -22.31
N LYS A 58 -2.13 8.42 -21.97
CA LYS A 58 -2.23 9.53 -22.94
C LYS A 58 -1.02 10.46 -22.87
N ARG A 59 -0.02 10.22 -23.71
CA ARG A 59 0.86 11.27 -24.21
C ARG A 59 1.32 10.98 -25.63
#